data_AF-A0A352VGB4-F1
#
_entry.id   AF-A0A352VGB4-F1
#
_cell.length_a   1.000
_cell.length_b   1.000
_cell.length_c   1.000
_cell.angle_alpha   90.00
_cell.angle_beta   90.00
_cell.angle_gamma   90.00
#
_symmetry.space_group_name_H-M   'P 1'
#
loop_
_entity.id
_entity.type
_entity.pdbx_description
1 polymer ?
#
loop_
_entity_poly.entity_id
_entity_poly.type
_entity_poly.pdbx_seq_one_letter_code
_entity_poly.pdbx_strand_id
1 'polypeptide(L)' 'MSLTLVGLLGIAAMFVLLMSGVPIAFSMALTGAVGIWILEGPGPALAHTLLIPWDEGRSFVFVTIPLF' A
#
# COMPACT_ATOMS: atom_id res chain seq x y z
N MET A 1 -17.94 5.74 -11.27
CA MET A 1 -16.49 6.00 -11.50
C MET A 1 -15.91 4.76 -12.16
N SER A 2 -15.08 4.90 -13.20
CA SER A 2 -14.41 3.74 -13.80
C SER A 2 -13.31 3.22 -12.87
N LEU A 3 -13.10 1.90 -12.85
CA LEU A 3 -12.02 1.26 -12.08
C LEU A 3 -10.65 1.86 -12.42
N THR A 4 -10.44 2.17 -13.70
CA THR A 4 -9.22 2.83 -14.19
C THR A 4 -9.00 4.21 -13.58
N LEU A 5 -10.07 5.01 -13.43
CA LEU A 5 -9.97 6.34 -12.83
C LEU A 5 -9.61 6.26 -11.34
N VAL A 6 -10.20 5.30 -10.61
CA VAL A 6 -9.84 5.04 -9.20
C VAL A 6 -8.36 4.67 -9.08
N GLY A 7 -7.87 3.80 -9.96
CA GLY A 7 -6.45 3.43 -10.01
C GLY A 7 -5.53 4.62 -10.30
N LEU A 8 -5.88 5.46 -11.29
CA LEU A 8 -5.13 6.68 -11.61
C LEU A 8 -5.07 7.66 -10.43
N LEU A 9 -6.20 7.86 -9.73
CA LEU A 9 -6.25 8.71 -8.54
C LEU A 9 -5.41 8.13 -7.39
N GLY A 10 -5.42 6.81 -7.20
CA GLY A 10 -4.58 6.14 -6.20
C GLY A 10 -3.09 6.31 -6.46
N ILE A 11 -2.67 6.16 -7.73
CA ILE A 11 -1.27 6.39 -8.14
C ILE A 11 -0.89 7.86 -7.94
N ALA A 12 -1.74 8.80 -8.37
CA ALA A 12 -1.49 10.21 -8.18
C ALA A 12 -1.37 10.59 -6.70
N ALA A 13 -2.24 10.05 -5.85
CA ALA A 13 -2.18 10.25 -4.39
C ALA A 13 -0.88 9.70 -3.79
N MET A 14 -0.41 8.53 -4.26
CA MET A 14 0.88 7.96 -3.83
C MET A 14 2.04 8.90 -4.14
N PHE A 15 2.08 9.45 -5.36
CA PHE A 15 3.11 10.42 -5.76
C PHE A 15 3.07 11.70 -4.93
N VAL A 16 1.89 12.20 -4.58
CA VAL A 16 1.75 13.35 -3.68
C VAL A 16 2.36 13.07 -2.30
N LEU A 17 2.09 11.89 -1.73
CA LEU A 17 2.68 11.48 -0.43
C LEU A 17 4.21 11.35 -0.52
N LEU A 18 4.72 10.79 -1.60
CA LEU A 18 6.16 10.68 -1.82
C LEU A 18 6.82 12.07 -1.96
N MET A 19 6.22 12.97 -2.72
CA MET A 19 6.72 14.34 -2.90
C MET A 19 6.65 15.18 -1.61
N SER A 20 5.73 14.87 -0.70
CA SER A 20 5.67 15.51 0.62
C SER A 20 6.68 14.94 1.63
N GLY A 21 7.52 13.98 1.23
CA GLY A 21 8.57 13.40 2.06
C GLY A 21 8.10 12.26 2.96
N VAL A 22 6.91 11.71 2.73
CA VAL A 22 6.45 10.51 3.45
C VAL A 22 7.31 9.31 3.01
N PRO A 23 7.82 8.50 3.96
CA PRO A 23 8.61 7.32 3.61
C PRO A 23 7.85 6.39 2.65
N ILE A 24 8.58 5.86 1.65
CA ILE A 24 7.99 5.09 0.54
C ILE A 24 7.09 3.95 1.04
N ALA A 25 7.52 3.24 2.09
CA ALA A 25 6.76 2.14 2.68
C ALA A 25 5.36 2.58 3.16
N PHE A 26 5.24 3.75 3.81
CA PHE A 26 3.95 4.26 4.26
C PHE A 26 3.08 4.75 3.11
N SER A 27 3.67 5.42 2.12
CA SER A 27 2.96 5.86 0.92
C SER A 27 2.35 4.67 0.18
N MET A 28 3.11 3.59 0.01
CA MET A 28 2.64 2.37 -0.66
C MET A 28 1.60 1.61 0.18
N ALA A 29 1.84 1.47 1.49
CA ALA A 29 0.92 0.76 2.37
C ALA A 29 -0.44 1.46 2.45
N LEU A 30 -0.46 2.79 2.58
CA LEU A 30 -1.68 3.57 2.69
C LEU A 30 -2.50 3.53 1.39
N THR A 31 -1.88 3.81 0.25
CA THR A 31 -2.60 3.81 -1.03
C THR A 31 -3.02 2.42 -1.46
N GLY A 32 -2.23 1.39 -1.15
CA GLY A 32 -2.61 -0.02 -1.34
C GLY A 32 -3.82 -0.42 -0.50
N ALA A 33 -3.82 -0.12 0.80
CA ALA A 33 -4.93 -0.44 1.70
C ALA A 33 -6.23 0.29 1.30
N VAL A 34 -6.14 1.58 0.98
CA VAL A 34 -7.29 2.37 0.50
C VAL A 34 -7.77 1.87 -0.87
N GLY A 35 -6.85 1.48 -1.76
CA GLY A 35 -7.18 0.89 -3.06
C GLY A 35 -7.99 -0.40 -2.92
N ILE A 36 -7.51 -1.34 -2.11
CA ILE A 36 -8.22 -2.60 -1.83
C ILE A 36 -9.58 -2.30 -1.18
N TRP A 37 -9.65 -1.35 -0.24
CA TRP A 37 -10.91 -0.95 0.37
C TRP A 37 -11.94 -0.49 -0.66
N ILE A 38 -11.56 0.40 -1.56
CA ILE A 38 -12.47 0.97 -2.55
C ILE A 38 -12.89 -0.06 -3.60
N LEU A 39 -11.98 -0.96 -4.00
CA LEU A 39 -12.20 -1.92 -5.09
C LEU A 39 -12.88 -3.22 -4.64
N GLU A 40 -12.53 -3.72 -3.47
CA GLU A 40 -12.94 -5.05 -2.97
C GLU A 40 -13.79 -4.97 -1.69
N GLY A 41 -13.76 -3.83 -1.00
CA GLY A 41 -14.53 -3.58 0.21
C GLY A 41 -13.72 -3.69 1.51
N PRO A 42 -14.35 -3.38 2.66
CA PRO A 42 -13.67 -3.27 3.94
C PRO A 42 -13.17 -4.61 4.50
N GLY A 43 -13.88 -5.71 4.22
CA GLY A 43 -13.48 -7.05 4.70
C GLY A 43 -12.13 -7.50 4.15
N PRO A 44 -11.96 -7.58 2.81
CA PRO A 44 -10.68 -7.91 2.19
C PRO A 44 -9.57 -6.94 2.58
N ALA A 45 -9.85 -5.63 2.60
CA ALA A 45 -8.87 -4.62 2.97
C ALA A 45 -8.33 -4.85 4.39
N LEU A 46 -9.20 -5.07 5.37
CA LEU A 46 -8.78 -5.33 6.75
C LEU A 46 -7.99 -6.64 6.86
N ALA A 47 -8.43 -7.71 6.20
CA ALA A 47 -7.73 -8.99 6.21
C ALA A 47 -6.30 -8.85 5.64
N HIS A 48 -6.15 -8.23 4.46
CA HIS A 48 -4.84 -8.01 3.84
C HIS A 48 -3.94 -7.11 4.69
N THR A 49 -4.46 -5.98 5.17
CA THR A 49 -3.64 -5.03 5.94
C THR A 49 -3.18 -5.61 7.29
N LEU A 50 -3.95 -6.53 7.87
CA LEU A 50 -3.60 -7.22 9.11
C LEU A 50 -2.59 -8.37 8.91
N LEU A 51 -2.76 -9.15 7.83
CA LEU A 51 -1.98 -10.38 7.61
C LEU A 51 -0.64 -10.13 6.94
N ILE A 52 -0.57 -9.17 6.01
CA ILE A 52 0.67 -8.89 5.24
C ILE A 52 1.88 -8.61 6.14
N PRO A 53 1.81 -7.77 7.19
CA PRO A 53 2.96 -7.57 8.08
C PRO A 53 3.40 -8.84 8.81
N TRP A 54 2.49 -9.78 9.03
CA TRP A 54 2.75 -11.03 9.75
C TRP A 54 3.37 -12.12 8.88
N ASP A 55 3.00 -12.11 7.61
CA ASP A 55 3.60 -12.97 6.59
C ASP A 55 4.95 -12.41 6.15
N GLU A 56 5.03 -11.12 5.85
CA GLU A 56 6.19 -10.52 5.19
C GLU A 56 7.21 -9.93 6.17
N GLY A 57 6.82 -9.62 7.42
CA GLY A 57 7.73 -9.08 8.43
C GLY A 57 8.86 -10.04 8.84
N ARG A 58 8.73 -11.34 8.51
CA ARG A 58 9.76 -12.37 8.72
C ARG A 58 10.51 -12.75 7.44
N SER A 59 10.27 -12.03 6.34
CA SER A 59 10.91 -12.27 5.06
C SER A 59 12.41 -12.02 5.16
N PHE A 60 13.19 -13.11 5.06
CA PHE A 60 14.66 -13.05 5.15
C PHE A 60 15.25 -12.12 4.08
N VAL A 61 14.60 -12.04 2.92
CA VAL A 61 15.01 -11.16 1.81
C VAL A 61 14.93 -9.69 2.24
N PHE A 62 13.84 -9.25 2.87
CA PHE A 62 13.72 -7.87 3.34
C PHE A 62 14.60 -7.55 4.56
N VAL A 63 14.99 -8.55 5.36
CA VAL A 63 15.92 -8.37 6.48
C VAL A 63 17.37 -8.25 6.03
N THR A 64 17.74 -8.90 4.93
CA THR A 64 19.14 -8.96 4.47
C THR A 64 19.50 -7.95 3.39
N ILE A 65 18.53 -7.41 2.67
CA ILE A 65 18.77 -6.28 1.75
C ILE A 65 18.90 -5.02 2.59
N PRO A 66 20.05 -4.31 2.57
CA PRO A 66 20.14 -3.01 3.23
C PRO A 66 19.14 -2.07 2.55
N LEU A 67 18.09 -1.71 3.28
CA LEU A 67 17.11 -0.70 2.89
C LEU A 67 17.76 0.67 3.11
N PHE A 68 18.69 1.04 2.24
CA PHE A 68 19.31 2.37 2.20
C PHE A 68 18.32 3.42 1.71
#